data_AF-A0A2H3BNB8-F1
#
_entry.id   AF-A0A2H3BNB8-F1
#
_cell.length_a   1.000
_cell.length_b   1.000
_cell.length_c   1.000
_cell.angle_alpha   90.00
_cell.angle_beta   90.00
_cell.angle_gamma   90.00
#
_symmetry.space_group_name_H-M   'P 1'
#
loop_
_entity.id
_entity.type
_entity.pdbx_description
1 polymer ?
#
loop_
_entity_poly.entity_id
_entity_poly.type
_entity_poly.pdbx_seq_one_letter_code
_entity_poly.pdbx_strand_id
1 'polypeptide(L)'
;MSAFVHCPKCGHNEQNHIPATVFEAADLAELRMDELLKSNDSPLQAERVHLESVISEGRILLAGLQERITQHRDALEALLDQEKRVECMMESCKTIVPPIRRIPDDIIREIFLTSFGMDTREGKDTLDKSFAPLILS
;
A
#
# COMPACT_ATOMS: atom_id res chain seq x y z
N MET A 1 -23.74 -12.44 20.49
CA MET A 1 -22.34 -12.22 20.06
C MET A 1 -22.40 -11.70 18.63
N SER A 2 -22.41 -10.38 18.45
CA SER A 2 -22.48 -9.77 17.12
C SER A 2 -21.06 -9.57 16.61
N ALA A 3 -20.81 -10.06 15.39
CA ALA A 3 -19.51 -10.11 14.74
C ALA A 3 -18.99 -8.72 14.36
N PHE A 4 -17.67 -8.65 14.23
CA PHE A 4 -16.82 -7.48 14.04
C PHE A 4 -17.37 -6.40 13.09
N VAL A 5 -17.54 -5.18 13.62
CA VAL A 5 -17.95 -3.95 12.91
C VAL A 5 -16.78 -3.29 12.15
N HIS A 6 -15.56 -3.81 12.29
CA HIS A 6 -14.35 -3.21 11.73
C HIS A 6 -13.47 -4.27 11.12
N CYS A 7 -12.94 -4.01 9.91
CA CYS A 7 -11.90 -4.83 9.34
C CYS A 7 -10.62 -4.68 10.19
N PRO A 8 -10.12 -5.74 10.86
CA PRO A 8 -8.97 -5.65 11.76
C PRO A 8 -7.64 -5.41 11.04
N LYS A 9 -7.62 -5.47 9.69
CA LYS A 9 -6.42 -5.23 8.88
C LYS A 9 -6.26 -3.80 8.39
N CYS A 10 -7.36 -3.06 8.19
CA CYS A 10 -7.32 -1.70 7.62
C CYS A 10 -8.21 -0.69 8.35
N GLY A 11 -8.94 -1.09 9.40
CA GLY A 11 -9.82 -0.20 10.15
C GLY A 11 -11.08 0.24 9.39
N HIS A 12 -11.34 -0.33 8.21
CA HIS A 12 -12.50 0.02 7.40
C HIS A 12 -13.80 -0.40 8.10
N ASN A 13 -14.72 0.56 8.24
CA ASN A 13 -16.01 0.35 8.88
C ASN A 13 -17.07 0.14 7.77
N GLU A 14 -17.66 -1.07 7.71
CA GLU A 14 -18.62 -1.49 6.68
C GLU A 14 -19.96 -0.75 6.75
N GLN A 15 -20.15 0.12 7.75
CA GLN A 15 -21.37 0.90 7.94
C GLN A 15 -21.65 1.93 6.82
N ASN A 16 -20.72 2.15 5.91
CA ASN A 16 -20.90 2.97 4.70
C ASN A 16 -21.25 2.11 3.47
N HIS A 17 -22.07 1.07 3.66
CA HIS A 17 -22.71 0.39 2.55
C HIS A 17 -23.60 1.40 1.83
N ILE A 18 -23.16 1.84 0.65
CA ILE A 18 -24.06 2.44 -0.32
C ILE A 18 -25.08 1.36 -0.64
N PRO A 19 -26.38 1.60 -0.43
CA PRO A 19 -27.38 0.64 -0.86
C PRO A 19 -27.22 0.48 -2.36
N ALA A 20 -26.83 -0.73 -2.80
CA ALA A 20 -26.82 -1.12 -4.21
C ALA A 20 -28.23 -1.03 -4.84
N THR A 21 -29.25 -0.83 -4.00
CA THR A 21 -30.67 -0.92 -4.31
C THR A 21 -31.25 0.29 -5.04
N VAL A 22 -30.48 1.37 -5.31
CA VAL A 22 -31.04 2.55 -6.00
C VAL A 22 -31.24 2.31 -7.50
N PHE A 23 -30.48 1.38 -8.11
CA PHE A 23 -30.59 1.07 -9.55
C PHE A 23 -31.29 -0.26 -9.88
N GLU A 24 -31.67 -1.07 -8.89
CA GLU A 24 -32.47 -2.29 -9.09
C GLU A 24 -33.97 -1.95 -9.18
N ALA A 25 -34.34 -1.05 -10.08
CA ALA A 25 -35.74 -0.74 -10.35
C ALA A 25 -36.16 -1.33 -11.72
N ALA A 26 -36.57 -2.60 -11.66
CA ALA A 26 -37.50 -3.33 -12.55
C ALA A 26 -37.26 -3.27 -14.08
N ASP A 27 -37.06 -4.45 -14.68
CA ASP A 27 -36.98 -4.74 -16.12
C ASP A 27 -37.93 -3.92 -17.03
N LEU A 28 -39.11 -3.52 -16.53
CA LEU A 28 -40.08 -2.71 -17.28
C LEU A 28 -39.64 -1.25 -17.48
N ALA A 29 -38.96 -0.66 -16.50
CA ALA A 29 -38.38 0.69 -16.60
C ALA A 29 -37.16 0.68 -17.52
N GLU A 30 -36.41 -0.42 -17.55
CA GLU A 30 -35.25 -0.61 -18.42
C GLU A 30 -35.66 -0.72 -19.90
N LEU A 31 -36.73 -1.47 -20.21
CA LEU A 31 -37.29 -1.54 -21.57
C LEU A 31 -37.79 -0.19 -22.07
N ARG A 32 -38.54 0.56 -21.26
CA ARG A 32 -39.05 1.88 -21.66
C ARG A 32 -37.92 2.91 -21.81
N MET A 33 -36.91 2.83 -20.96
CA MET A 33 -35.71 3.67 -21.05
C MET A 33 -34.91 3.35 -22.33
N ASP A 34 -34.74 2.08 -22.68
CA ASP A 34 -34.07 1.66 -23.92
C ASP A 34 -34.83 2.13 -25.18
N GLU A 35 -36.17 2.06 -25.18
CA GLU A 35 -36.99 2.64 -26.25
C GLU A 35 -36.76 4.14 -26.42
N LEU A 36 -36.83 4.90 -25.31
CA LEU A 36 -36.62 6.35 -25.31
C LEU A 36 -35.20 6.74 -25.73
N LEU A 37 -34.19 5.91 -25.44
CA LEU A 37 -32.81 6.13 -25.89
C LEU A 37 -32.64 5.88 -27.40
N LYS A 38 -33.51 5.09 -28.02
CA LYS A 38 -33.48 4.74 -29.44
C LYS A 38 -34.39 5.62 -30.31
N SER A 39 -35.24 6.44 -29.71
CA SER A 39 -36.16 7.34 -30.42
C SER A 39 -35.98 8.81 -30.00
N ASN A 40 -36.61 9.72 -30.74
CA ASN A 40 -36.71 11.14 -30.34
C ASN A 40 -38.01 11.43 -29.61
N ASP A 41 -38.73 10.39 -29.16
CA ASP A 41 -40.00 10.57 -28.48
C ASP A 41 -39.77 11.24 -27.13
N SER A 42 -40.68 12.15 -26.82
CA SER A 42 -40.67 12.83 -25.54
C SER A 42 -41.14 11.88 -24.44
N PRO A 43 -40.46 11.81 -23.27
CA PRO A 43 -40.97 11.06 -22.14
C PRO A 43 -42.31 11.62 -21.66
N LEU A 44 -43.15 10.76 -21.12
CA LEU A 44 -44.39 11.12 -20.45
C LEU A 44 -44.09 11.98 -19.22
N GLN A 45 -45.05 12.78 -18.77
CA GLN A 45 -44.84 13.66 -17.62
C GLN A 45 -44.44 12.88 -16.35
N ALA A 46 -45.03 11.71 -16.11
CA ALA A 46 -44.68 10.85 -14.98
C ALA A 46 -43.25 10.25 -15.12
N GLU A 47 -42.85 9.89 -16.34
CA GLU A 47 -41.50 9.42 -16.64
C GLU A 47 -40.47 10.53 -16.38
N ARG A 48 -40.75 11.78 -16.77
CA ARG A 48 -39.87 12.92 -16.50
C ARG A 48 -39.62 13.14 -15.02
N VAL A 49 -40.68 13.16 -14.21
CA VAL A 49 -40.56 13.34 -12.75
C VAL A 49 -39.71 12.23 -12.14
N HIS A 50 -39.91 10.98 -12.58
CA HIS A 50 -39.10 9.86 -12.13
C HIS A 50 -37.63 9.99 -12.54
N LEU A 51 -37.35 10.31 -13.81
CA LEU A 51 -35.99 10.51 -14.32
C LEU A 51 -35.28 11.66 -13.59
N GLU A 52 -35.96 12.76 -13.30
CA GLU A 52 -35.41 13.87 -12.52
C GLU A 52 -35.06 13.44 -11.08
N SER A 53 -35.91 12.62 -10.43
CA SER A 53 -35.62 12.02 -9.13
C SER A 53 -34.36 11.16 -9.19
N VAL A 54 -34.28 10.23 -10.15
CA VAL A 54 -33.13 9.34 -10.36
C VAL A 54 -31.85 10.15 -10.60
N ILE A 55 -31.90 11.22 -11.40
CA ILE A 55 -30.76 12.12 -11.62
C ILE A 55 -30.34 12.80 -10.31
N SER A 56 -31.30 13.28 -9.52
CA SER A 56 -30.99 13.95 -8.25
C SER A 56 -30.36 13.00 -7.22
N GLU A 57 -30.91 11.80 -7.07
CA GLU A 57 -30.41 10.74 -6.19
C GLU A 57 -29.03 10.26 -6.65
N GLY A 58 -28.87 10.06 -7.96
CA GLY A 58 -27.60 9.68 -8.58
C GLY A 58 -26.50 10.71 -8.33
N ARG A 59 -26.80 12.02 -8.34
CA ARG A 59 -25.83 13.07 -7.99
C ARG A 59 -25.38 13.00 -6.54
N ILE A 60 -26.31 12.80 -5.61
CA ILE A 60 -26.00 12.65 -4.18
C ILE A 60 -25.11 11.42 -3.99
N LEU A 61 -25.45 10.31 -4.64
CA LEU A 61 -24.68 9.07 -4.58
C LEU A 61 -23.26 9.22 -5.14
N LEU A 62 -23.12 9.87 -6.30
CA LEU A 62 -21.83 10.14 -6.92
C LEU A 62 -20.96 11.03 -6.03
N ALA A 63 -21.53 12.06 -5.40
CA ALA A 63 -20.80 12.90 -4.46
C ALA A 63 -20.28 12.09 -3.27
N GLY A 64 -21.12 11.24 -2.66
CA GLY A 64 -20.71 10.36 -1.57
C GLY A 64 -19.62 9.34 -1.98
N LEU A 65 -19.70 8.81 -3.19
CA LEU A 65 -18.65 7.94 -3.75
C LEU A 65 -17.33 8.69 -3.92
N GLN A 66 -17.37 9.90 -4.48
CA GLN A 66 -16.17 10.72 -4.70
C GLN A 66 -15.50 11.12 -3.38
N GLU A 67 -16.29 11.48 -2.38
CA GLU A 67 -15.78 11.78 -1.04
C GLU A 67 -15.05 10.58 -0.44
N ARG A 68 -15.66 9.39 -0.47
CA ARG A 68 -15.05 8.15 0.03
C ARG A 68 -13.78 7.78 -0.72
N ILE A 69 -13.79 7.89 -2.05
CA ILE A 69 -12.59 7.66 -2.87
C ILE A 69 -11.45 8.58 -2.43
N THR A 70 -11.77 9.84 -2.14
CA THR A 70 -10.79 10.83 -1.69
C THR A 70 -10.23 10.46 -0.32
N GLN A 71 -11.11 10.16 0.64
CA GLN A 71 -10.72 9.70 1.99
C GLN A 71 -9.82 8.46 1.94
N HIS A 72 -10.13 7.49 1.07
CA HIS A 72 -9.31 6.29 0.92
C HIS A 72 -7.95 6.55 0.28
N ARG A 73 -7.87 7.47 -0.67
CA ARG A 73 -6.59 7.88 -1.26
C ARG A 73 -5.71 8.55 -0.23
N ASP A 74 -6.28 9.44 0.59
CA ASP A 74 -5.53 10.13 1.65
C ASP A 74 -5.03 9.13 2.71
N ALA A 75 -5.87 8.17 3.10
CA ALA A 75 -5.48 7.10 4.03
C ALA A 75 -4.37 6.20 3.44
N LEU A 76 -4.45 5.87 2.15
CA LEU A 76 -3.41 5.10 1.46
C LEU A 76 -2.09 5.86 1.44
N GLU A 77 -2.10 7.14 1.09
CA GLU A 77 -0.90 7.97 1.06
C GLU A 77 -0.23 8.03 2.43
N ALA A 78 -1.01 8.23 3.50
CA ALA A 78 -0.50 8.24 4.87
C ALA A 78 0.19 6.91 5.26
N LEU A 79 -0.36 5.77 4.81
CA LEU A 79 0.21 4.45 5.05
C LEU A 79 1.52 4.25 4.28
N LEU A 80 1.58 4.64 3.00
CA LEU A 80 2.80 4.58 2.19
C LEU A 80 3.93 5.44 2.80
N ASP A 81 3.56 6.62 3.29
CA ASP A 81 4.47 7.51 4.00
C ASP A 81 5.02 6.87 5.29
N GLN A 82 4.17 6.15 6.02
CA GLN A 82 4.58 5.44 7.23
C GLN A 82 5.47 4.24 6.91
N GLU A 83 5.13 3.46 5.88
CA GLU A 83 5.94 2.35 5.38
C GLU A 83 7.37 2.82 5.07
N LYS A 84 7.51 3.88 4.26
CA LYS A 84 8.81 4.46 3.91
C LYS A 84 9.60 4.90 5.15
N ARG A 85 8.96 5.53 6.14
CA ARG A 85 9.61 5.93 7.39
C ARG A 85 10.14 4.72 8.17
N VAL A 86 9.36 3.66 8.24
CA VAL A 86 9.75 2.41 8.92
C VAL A 86 10.92 1.76 8.19
N GLU A 87 10.88 1.68 6.86
CA GLU A 87 11.98 1.14 6.06
C GLU A 87 13.29 1.91 6.28
N CYS A 88 13.25 3.25 6.20
CA CYS A 88 14.42 4.09 6.48
C CYS A 88 15.00 3.85 7.88
N MET A 89 14.13 3.72 8.88
CA MET A 89 14.55 3.41 10.26
C MET A 89 15.19 2.02 10.33
N MET A 90 14.60 1.01 9.69
CA MET A 90 15.14 -0.35 9.67
C MET A 90 16.52 -0.40 9.01
N GLU A 91 16.71 0.27 7.87
CA GLU A 91 18.03 0.34 7.22
C GLU A 91 19.07 1.06 8.08
N SER A 92 18.66 2.11 8.80
CA SER A 92 19.52 2.78 9.77
C SER A 92 19.93 1.84 10.90
N CYS A 93 18.98 1.08 11.45
CA CYS A 93 19.26 0.07 12.48
C CYS A 93 20.18 -1.04 11.96
N LYS A 94 19.93 -1.58 10.77
CA LYS A 94 20.79 -2.60 10.13
C LYS A 94 22.23 -2.11 9.96
N THR A 95 22.42 -0.82 9.69
CA THR A 95 23.75 -0.21 9.59
C THR A 95 24.47 -0.12 10.95
N ILE A 96 23.72 -0.02 12.05
CA ILE A 96 24.25 0.23 13.40
C ILE A 96 24.47 -1.06 14.22
N VAL A 97 23.70 -2.11 13.93
CA VAL A 97 23.78 -3.40 14.64
C VAL A 97 25.17 -4.05 14.56
N PRO A 98 25.87 -4.07 13.41
CA PRO A 98 27.21 -4.65 13.36
C PRO A 98 28.19 -3.94 14.30
N PRO A 99 29.05 -4.68 15.03
CA PRO A 99 30.02 -4.10 15.95
C PRO A 99 31.08 -3.26 15.21
N ILE A 100 31.36 -3.63 13.96
CA ILE A 100 32.26 -2.92 13.06
C ILE A 100 31.42 -2.38 11.90
N ARG A 101 31.14 -1.07 11.91
CA ARG A 101 30.24 -0.42 10.94
C ARG A 101 30.96 0.13 9.71
N ARG A 102 32.23 0.50 9.89
CA ARG A 102 33.11 1.01 8.83
C ARG A 102 34.55 0.81 9.27
N ILE A 103 35.35 0.12 8.45
CA ILE A 103 36.79 0.02 8.65
C ILE A 103 37.44 0.98 7.65
N PRO A 104 38.31 1.91 8.09
CA PRO A 104 39.08 2.74 7.17
C PRO A 104 39.91 1.89 6.20
N ASP A 105 40.01 2.31 4.93
CA ASP A 105 40.65 1.52 3.88
C ASP A 105 42.14 1.25 4.16
N ASP A 106 42.82 2.16 4.85
CA ASP A 106 44.20 2.00 5.33
C ASP A 106 44.31 0.91 6.38
N ILE A 107 43.35 0.80 7.31
CA ILE A 107 43.28 -0.28 8.30
C ILE A 107 42.95 -1.62 7.64
N ILE A 108 42.04 -1.64 6.65
CA ILE A 108 41.80 -2.85 5.85
C ILE A 108 43.09 -3.27 5.15
N ARG A 109 43.77 -2.34 4.47
CA ARG A 109 45.05 -2.60 3.80
C ARG A 109 46.09 -3.15 4.77
N GLU A 110 46.24 -2.56 5.94
CA GLU A 110 47.20 -3.01 6.96
C GLU A 110 46.88 -4.43 7.45
N ILE A 111 45.60 -4.73 7.72
CA ILE A 111 45.16 -6.09 8.08
C ILE A 111 45.54 -7.08 6.97
N PHE A 112 45.24 -6.75 5.72
CA PHE A 112 45.59 -7.59 4.58
C PHE A 112 47.10 -7.79 4.45
N LEU A 113 47.90 -6.72 4.48
CA LEU A 113 49.37 -6.79 4.36
C LEU A 113 50.01 -7.63 5.47
N THR A 114 49.54 -7.45 6.71
CA THR A 114 50.01 -8.20 7.88
C THR A 114 49.60 -9.68 7.79
N SER A 115 48.36 -9.97 7.37
CA SER A 115 47.82 -11.34 7.30
C SER A 115 48.42 -12.14 6.13
N PHE A 116 48.77 -11.45 5.04
CA PHE A 116 49.42 -12.07 3.87
C PHE A 116 50.92 -12.29 4.04
N GLY A 117 51.50 -11.97 5.21
CA GLY A 117 52.89 -12.27 5.51
C GLY A 117 53.86 -11.62 4.52
N MET A 118 53.56 -10.40 4.07
CA MET A 118 54.51 -9.62 3.27
C MET A 118 55.69 -9.11 4.11
N ASP A 119 55.63 -9.31 5.43
CA ASP A 119 56.79 -9.29 6.32
C ASP A 119 57.61 -10.56 6.08
N THR A 120 58.65 -10.40 5.27
CA THR A 120 59.71 -11.37 5.05
C THR A 120 60.24 -11.95 6.37
N ARG A 121 59.75 -13.13 6.79
CA ARG A 121 60.48 -14.17 7.54
C ARG A 121 59.57 -15.37 7.86
N GLU A 122 59.90 -16.50 7.22
CA GLU A 122 59.51 -17.88 7.52
C GLU A 122 58.01 -18.20 7.64
N GLY A 123 57.54 -18.96 6.65
CA GLY A 123 56.18 -19.44 6.51
C GLY A 123 55.67 -20.16 7.76
N LYS A 124 54.63 -19.58 8.35
CA LYS A 124 53.64 -20.29 9.15
C LYS A 124 52.31 -20.15 8.45
N ASP A 125 51.67 -21.29 8.21
CA ASP A 125 50.39 -21.38 7.52
C ASP A 125 49.31 -20.62 8.30
N THR A 126 48.90 -19.46 7.78
CA THR A 126 47.91 -18.56 8.37
C THR A 126 46.47 -19.03 8.17
N LEU A 127 46.25 -20.22 7.59
CA LEU A 127 44.94 -20.87 7.45
C LEU A 127 44.61 -21.84 8.60
N ASP A 128 45.24 -21.70 9.77
CA ASP A 128 44.78 -22.40 10.97
C ASP A 128 43.38 -21.92 11.37
N LYS A 129 42.40 -22.83 11.28
CA LYS A 129 40.99 -22.60 11.61
C LYS A 129 40.76 -22.20 13.06
N SER A 130 41.77 -22.34 13.93
CA SER A 130 41.70 -21.90 15.32
C SER A 130 41.80 -20.38 15.52
N PHE A 131 42.23 -19.63 14.50
CA PHE A 131 42.42 -18.16 14.54
C PHE A 131 41.65 -17.42 13.44
N ALA A 132 40.42 -17.83 13.11
CA ALA A 132 39.56 -17.01 12.26
C ALA A 132 39.26 -15.68 12.98
N PRO A 133 39.81 -14.52 12.55
CA PRO A 133 39.75 -13.30 13.36
C PRO A 133 38.34 -12.71 13.46
N LEU A 134 37.45 -13.10 12.55
CA LEU A 134 36.09 -12.60 12.46
C LEU A 134 35.16 -13.77 12.07
N ILE A 135 34.45 -14.32 13.04
CA ILE A 135 33.26 -15.13 12.75
C ILE A 135 32.17 -14.14 12.35
N LEU A 136 31.88 -14.08 11.04
CA LEU A 136 30.69 -13.42 10.52
C LEU A 136 29.51 -14.35 10.81
N SER A 137 28.79 -14.05 11.89
CA SER A 137 27.54 -14.70 12.28
C SER A 137 26.35 -14.15 11.49
#